data_AF-A0A4R2SG49-F1
#
_entry.id   AF-A0A4R2SG49-F1
#
_cell.length_a   1.000
_cell.length_b   1.000
_cell.length_c   1.000
_cell.angle_alpha   90.00
_cell.angle_beta   90.00
_cell.angle_gamma   90.00
#
_symmetry.space_group_name_H-M   'P 1'
#
loop_
_entity.id
_entity.type
_entity.pdbx_description
1 polymer ?
#
loop_
_entity_poly.entity_id
_entity_poly.type
_entity_poly.pdbx_seq_one_letter_code
_entity_poly.pdbx_strand_id
1 'polypeptide(L)' 'MIAIPFYSNLHLAITGHGIACLPPFAVRQEILDGRLVSLLEQHVHAVDQFSVLWPASRQVAARLRAFIDFMTSRLTPE' A
#
# COMPACT_ATOMS: atom_id res chain seq x y z
N MET A 1 13.33 -14.33 -3.96
CA MET A 1 13.94 -13.08 -4.43
C MET A 1 13.13 -11.94 -3.80
N ILE A 2 13.75 -11.15 -2.92
CA ILE A 2 13.11 -10.06 -2.16
C ILE A 2 13.57 -8.71 -2.76
N ALA A 3 12.60 -7.87 -3.15
CA ALA A 3 12.66 -6.44 -3.57
C ALA A 3 13.47 -6.14 -4.85
N ILE A 4 13.09 -5.34 -5.87
CA ILE A 4 12.41 -4.04 -6.12
C ILE A 4 12.08 -4.01 -7.66
N PRO A 5 11.14 -3.25 -8.29
CA PRO A 5 10.13 -2.28 -7.85
C PRO A 5 8.67 -2.81 -8.00
N PHE A 6 7.74 -2.11 -7.36
CA PHE A 6 6.31 -2.41 -7.19
C PHE A 6 5.54 -3.02 -8.38
N TYR A 7 5.97 -2.83 -9.63
CA TYR A 7 5.18 -3.20 -10.81
C TYR A 7 5.50 -4.58 -11.40
N SER A 8 6.74 -5.08 -11.29
CA SER A 8 7.11 -6.34 -11.95
C SER A 8 6.51 -7.57 -11.25
N ASN A 9 6.38 -7.51 -9.93
CA ASN A 9 5.90 -8.64 -9.13
C ASN A 9 4.40 -8.87 -9.29
N LEU A 10 3.60 -7.82 -9.50
CA LEU A 10 2.17 -7.94 -9.73
C LEU A 10 1.86 -8.64 -11.06
N HIS A 11 2.54 -8.25 -12.14
CA HIS A 11 2.35 -8.89 -13.44
C HIS A 11 2.72 -10.38 -13.41
N LEU A 12 3.81 -10.74 -12.74
CA LEU A 12 4.23 -12.14 -12.58
C LEU A 12 3.24 -12.97 -11.75
N ALA A 13 2.67 -12.38 -10.69
CA ALA A 13 1.63 -13.04 -9.90
C ALA A 13 0.34 -13.25 -10.70
N ILE A 14 -0.12 -12.23 -11.42
CA ILE A 14 -1.34 -12.32 -12.27
C ILE A 14 -1.15 -13.35 -13.39
N THR A 15 0.04 -13.44 -13.97
CA THR A 15 0.35 -14.40 -15.05
C THR A 15 0.70 -15.81 -14.55
N GLY A 16 0.62 -16.06 -13.23
CA GLY A 16 0.83 -17.39 -12.64
C GLY A 16 2.28 -17.85 -12.55
N HIS A 17 3.25 -16.94 -12.69
CA HIS A 17 4.68 -17.27 -12.65
C HIS A 17 5.29 -17.26 -11.23
N GLY A 18 4.47 -17.06 -10.19
CA GLY A 18 4.92 -17.15 -8.80
C GLY A 18 3.96 -16.56 -7.77
N ILE A 19 4.43 -16.54 -6.52
CA ILE A 19 3.75 -15.93 -5.36
C ILE A 19 4.44 -14.60 -5.06
N ALA A 20 3.65 -13.53 -4.89
CA ALA A 20 4.16 -12.21 -4.55
C ALA A 20 3.59 -11.73 -3.21
N CYS A 21 4.45 -11.15 -2.37
CA CYS A 21 4.04 -10.42 -1.17
C CYS A 21 3.89 -8.95 -1.55
N LEU A 22 2.64 -8.50 -1.67
CA LEU A 22 2.27 -7.16 -2.11
C LEU A 22 1.32 -6.55 -1.08
N PRO A 23 1.33 -5.23 -0.91
CA PRO A 23 0.44 -4.60 0.05
C PRO A 23 -1.02 -4.69 -0.43
N PRO A 24 -2.00 -4.81 0.49
CA PRO A 24 -3.40 -5.08 0.14
C PRO A 24 -4.01 -4.05 -0.82
N PHE A 25 -3.63 -2.78 -0.71
CA PHE A 25 -4.15 -1.72 -1.58
C PHE A 25 -3.75 -1.90 -3.06
N ALA A 26 -2.60 -2.52 -3.33
CA ALA A 26 -2.07 -2.66 -4.70
C ALA A 26 -2.68 -3.84 -5.46
N VAL A 27 -3.30 -4.79 -4.75
CA VAL A 27 -3.87 -6.03 -5.30
C VAL A 27 -5.36 -6.19 -5.04
N ARG A 28 -5.99 -5.20 -4.41
CA ARG A 28 -7.40 -5.23 -4.02
C ARG A 28 -8.30 -5.55 -5.21
N GLN A 29 -8.05 -4.92 -6.35
CA GLN A 29 -8.90 -5.07 -7.53
C GLN A 29 -8.72 -6.46 -8.16
N GLU A 30 -7.50 -6.96 -8.21
CA GLU A 30 -7.16 -8.28 -8.74
C GLU A 30 -7.72 -9.41 -7.89
N ILE A 31 -7.78 -9.24 -6.57
CA ILE A 31 -8.43 -10.19 -5.66
C ILE A 31 -9.95 -10.15 -5.87
N LEU A 32 -10.56 -8.96 -5.96
CA LEU A 32 -12.00 -8.82 -6.24
C LEU A 32 -12.40 -9.41 -7.59
N ASP A 33 -11.55 -9.24 -8.60
CA ASP A 33 -11.74 -9.78 -9.94
C ASP A 33 -11.39 -11.28 -10.04
N GLY A 34 -10.98 -11.92 -8.94
CA GLY A 34 -10.61 -13.34 -8.89
C GLY A 34 -9.33 -13.71 -9.63
N ARG A 35 -8.53 -12.72 -10.05
CA ARG A 35 -7.24 -12.92 -10.72
C ARG A 35 -6.12 -13.30 -9.75
N LEU A 36 -6.25 -12.92 -8.48
CA LEU A 36 -5.32 -13.28 -7.41
C LEU A 36 -6.08 -13.86 -6.21
N VAL A 37 -5.44 -14.78 -5.50
CA VAL A 37 -5.93 -15.35 -4.25
C VAL A 37 -4.94 -15.04 -3.14
N SER A 38 -5.46 -14.60 -2.00
CA SER A 38 -4.67 -14.34 -0.80
C SER A 38 -4.19 -15.66 -0.19
N LEU A 39 -2.90 -15.74 0.15
CA LEU A 39 -2.26 -16.92 0.73
C LEU A 39 -1.59 -16.55 2.06
N LEU A 40 -1.48 -17.54 2.96
CA LEU A 40 -0.74 -17.42 4.23
C LEU A 40 -1.22 -16.27 5.13
N GLU A 41 -2.50 -15.93 5.12
CA GLU A 41 -3.08 -14.80 5.88
C GLU A 41 -2.73 -14.84 7.37
N GLN A 42 -2.66 -16.04 7.97
CA GLN A 42 -2.31 -16.24 9.38
C GLN A 42 -0.84 -15.92 9.71
N HIS A 43 0.02 -15.80 8.69
CA HIS A 43 1.45 -15.56 8.83
C HIS A 43 1.87 -14.19 8.27
N VAL A 44 0.92 -13.40 7.75
CA VAL A 44 1.16 -12.06 7.23
C VAL A 44 0.64 -11.05 8.23
N HIS A 45 1.56 -10.28 8.84
CA HIS A 45 1.18 -9.14 9.65
C HIS A 45 0.94 -7.93 8.74
N ALA A 46 -0.24 -7.32 8.84
CA ALA A 46 -0.55 -6.10 8.12
C ALA A 46 0.42 -4.98 8.56
N VAL A 47 1.16 -4.44 7.60
CA VAL A 47 1.96 -3.22 7.78
C VAL A 47 1.24 -2.12 7.01
N ASP A 48 0.02 -1.79 7.43
CA ASP A 48 -0.82 -0.76 6.78
C ASP A 48 -0.48 0.66 7.28
N GLN A 49 0.77 0.88 7.71
CA GLN A 49 1.18 2.18 8.23
C GLN A 49 1.74 3.07 7.13
N PHE A 50 0.90 3.94 6.59
CA PHE A 50 1.36 5.06 5.77
C PHE A 50 1.80 6.22 6.65
N SER A 51 3.04 6.67 6.48
CA SER A 51 3.58 7.84 7.17
C SER A 51 3.78 8.98 6.16
N VAL A 52 3.20 10.14 6.45
CA VAL A 52 3.52 11.37 5.71
C VAL A 52 4.69 12.03 6.41
N LEU A 53 5.80 12.25 5.70
CA LEU A 53 6.98 12.92 6.23
C LEU A 53 7.03 14.36 5.73
N TRP A 54 7.23 15.31 6.64
CA TRP A 54 7.48 16.70 6.31
C TRP A 54 8.60 17.27 7.20
N PRO A 55 9.37 18.27 6.70
CA PRO A 55 10.39 18.91 7.51
C PRO A 55 9.75 19.53 8.75
N ALA A 56 10.40 19.40 9.92
CA ALA A 56 10.01 20.08 11.14
C ALA A 56 10.33 21.59 11.05
N SER A 57 9.71 22.30 10.11
CA SER A 57 9.75 23.76 10.09
C SER A 57 8.82 24.30 11.17
N ARG A 58 9.27 25.36 11.86
CA ARG A 58 8.53 25.99 12.97
C ARG A 58 7.17 26.55 12.55
N GLN A 59 6.95 26.77 11.26
CA GLN A 59 5.71 27.27 10.67
C GLN A 59 5.26 26.33 9.56
N VAL A 60 4.35 25.41 9.88
CA VAL A 60 3.63 24.64 8.86
C VAL A 60 2.69 25.62 8.13
N ALA A 61 2.94 25.88 6.85
CA ALA A 61 2.06 26.71 6.05
C ALA A 61 0.62 26.15 6.07
N ALA A 62 -0.40 27.01 6.14
CA ALA A 62 -1.81 26.58 6.22
C ALA A 62 -2.20 25.60 5.10
N ARG A 63 -1.64 25.78 3.89
CA ARG A 63 -1.83 24.87 2.75
C ARG A 63 -1.28 23.47 2.99
N LEU A 64 -0.13 23.33 3.67
CA LEU A 64 0.46 22.05 4.01
C LEU A 64 -0.38 21.34 5.07
N ARG A 65 -0.89 22.08 6.07
CA ARG A 65 -1.79 21.52 7.08
C ARG A 65 -3.09 21.02 6.44
N ALA A 66 -3.74 21.83 5.59
CA ALA A 66 -4.92 21.40 4.85
C ALA A 66 -4.70 20.14 4.00
N PHE A 67 -3.51 20.01 3.38
CA PHE A 67 -3.13 18.80 2.65
C PHE A 67 -2.95 17.59 3.58
N ILE A 68 -2.29 17.77 4.72
CA ILE A 68 -2.13 16.70 5.73
C ILE A 68 -3.50 16.26 6.23
N ASP A 69 -4.38 17.20 6.59
CA ASP A 69 -5.74 16.92 7.08
C ASP A 69 -6.59 16.18 6.03
N PHE A 70 -6.46 16.57 4.75
CA PHE A 70 -7.09 15.85 3.65
C PHE A 70 -6.57 14.41 3.54
N MET A 71 -5.26 14.22 3.59
CA MET A 71 -4.64 12.90 3.46
C MET A 71 -4.95 11.99 4.64
N THR A 72 -4.90 12.49 5.88
CA THR A 72 -5.24 11.71 7.07
C THR A 72 -6.70 11.27 7.07
N SER A 73 -7.62 12.10 6.56
CA SER A 73 -9.04 11.74 6.40
C SER A 73 -9.31 10.65 5.36
N ARG A 74 -8.36 10.40 4.44
CA ARG A 74 -8.51 9.45 3.33
C ARG A 74 -7.67 8.19 3.47
N LEU A 75 -6.63 8.22 4.32
CA LEU A 75 -5.67 7.13 4.52
C LEU A 75 -5.87 6.39 5.84
N THR A 76 -6.77 6.85 6.71
CA THR A 76 -7.11 6.09 7.92
C THR A 76 -7.97 4.88 7.53
N PRO A 77 -7.54 3.65 7.83
CA PRO A 77 -8.42 2.49 7.71
C PRO A 77 -9.53 2.61 8.76
N GLU A 78 -10.79 2.38 8.36
CA GLU A 78 -11.86 2.07 9.33
C GLU A 78 -11.70 0.64 9.87
#